data_AF-A0A7X9CG99-F1
#
_entry.id   AF-A0A7X9CG99-F1
#
_cell.length_a   1.000
_cell.length_b   1.000
_cell.length_c   1.000
_cell.angle_alpha   90.00
_cell.angle_beta   90.00
_cell.angle_gamma   90.00
#
_symmetry.space_group_name_H-M   'P 1'
#
loop_
_entity.id
_entity.type
_entity.pdbx_description
1 polymer ?
#
loop_
_entity_poly.entity_id
_entity_poly.type
_entity_poly.pdbx_seq_one_letter_code
_entity_poly.pdbx_strand_id
1 'polypeptide(L)'
;QSEDLVLINNILDIKPPRVAITELLEKNYISVGDILCDKDGENKVVIDSDGLLQIGNEKLSIHKASAKILNKQNHNGWDFWYLEKNRKSIDDLRKKYREKELNFREYSI
;
A
#
# COMPACT_ATOMS: atom_id res chain seq x y z
N GLN A 1 -20.96 7.26 -21.97
CA GLN A 1 -19.70 6.52 -22.14
C GLN A 1 -19.09 6.05 -20.80
N SER A 2 -19.62 6.43 -19.64
CA SER A 2 -19.16 5.95 -18.33
C SER A 2 -19.86 4.66 -17.84
N GLU A 3 -21.10 4.41 -18.27
CA GLU A 3 -21.92 3.28 -17.81
C GLU A 3 -21.40 1.91 -18.31
N ASP A 4 -20.92 1.83 -19.55
CA ASP A 4 -20.41 0.58 -20.14
C ASP A 4 -19.19 0.05 -19.38
N LEU A 5 -18.30 0.92 -18.90
CA LEU A 5 -17.08 0.53 -18.19
C LEU A 5 -17.37 0.00 -16.77
N VAL A 6 -18.37 0.58 -16.09
CA VAL A 6 -18.82 0.14 -14.76
C VAL A 6 -19.47 -1.23 -14.84
N LEU A 7 -20.28 -1.47 -15.87
CA LEU A 7 -20.95 -2.75 -16.07
C LEU A 7 -19.92 -3.88 -16.37
N ILE A 8 -18.88 -3.60 -17.15
CA ILE A 8 -17.84 -4.58 -17.53
C ILE A 8 -17.08 -5.12 -16.31
N ASN A 9 -16.68 -4.24 -15.37
CA ASN A 9 -15.91 -4.67 -14.19
C ASN A 9 -16.70 -5.63 -13.29
N ASN A 10 -18.01 -5.39 -13.11
CA ASN A 10 -18.88 -6.21 -12.27
C ASN A 10 -19.25 -7.56 -12.92
N ILE A 11 -19.32 -7.61 -14.26
CA ILE A 11 -19.64 -8.85 -15.00
C ILE A 11 -18.41 -9.77 -15.08
N LEU A 12 -17.20 -9.20 -15.17
CA LEU A 12 -15.98 -9.97 -15.45
C LEU A 12 -15.10 -10.28 -14.22
N ASP A 13 -15.46 -9.84 -13.01
CA ASP A 13 -14.68 -10.01 -11.76
C ASP A 13 -13.19 -9.64 -11.97
N ILE A 14 -12.96 -8.48 -12.61
CA ILE A 14 -11.61 -8.04 -12.96
C ILE A 14 -10.91 -7.56 -11.69
N LYS A 15 -9.99 -8.40 -11.20
CA LYS A 15 -9.17 -8.07 -10.03
C LYS A 15 -8.25 -6.88 -10.32
N PRO A 16 -8.06 -5.95 -9.36
CA PRO A 16 -7.08 -4.90 -9.51
C PRO A 16 -5.68 -5.45 -9.79
N PRO A 17 -4.88 -4.80 -10.65
CA PRO A 17 -3.51 -5.19 -10.89
C PRO A 17 -2.72 -5.32 -9.59
N ARG A 18 -1.86 -6.34 -9.54
CA ARG A 18 -0.91 -6.50 -8.44
C ARG A 18 0.12 -5.36 -8.53
N VAL A 19 0.44 -4.79 -7.38
CA VAL A 19 1.42 -3.69 -7.24
C VAL A 19 2.29 -4.03 -6.06
N ALA A 20 3.61 -4.05 -6.26
CA ALA A 20 4.59 -4.17 -5.21
C ALA A 20 4.85 -2.81 -4.53
N ILE A 21 5.34 -2.83 -3.28
CA ILE A 21 5.71 -1.59 -2.58
C ILE A 21 6.89 -0.88 -3.24
N THR A 22 7.80 -1.64 -3.87
CA THR A 22 8.95 -1.11 -4.62
C THR A 22 8.53 -0.29 -5.83
N GLU A 23 7.43 -0.65 -6.50
CA GLU A 23 6.89 0.17 -7.60
C GLU A 23 6.45 1.56 -7.10
N LEU A 24 5.94 1.66 -5.87
CA LEU A 24 5.61 2.95 -5.25
C LEU A 24 6.86 3.77 -4.92
N LEU A 25 7.96 3.12 -4.54
CA LEU A 25 9.26 3.77 -4.34
C LEU A 25 9.81 4.29 -5.67
N GLU A 26 9.85 3.44 -6.69
CA GLU A 26 10.36 3.76 -8.04
C GLU A 26 9.63 4.95 -8.68
N LYS A 27 8.31 5.04 -8.46
CA LYS A 27 7.49 6.15 -8.96
C LYS A 27 7.33 7.32 -7.97
N ASN A 28 8.10 7.34 -6.88
CA ASN A 28 8.11 8.42 -5.88
C ASN A 28 6.75 8.69 -5.20
N TYR A 29 5.88 7.69 -5.10
CA TYR A 29 4.68 7.75 -4.26
C TYR A 29 5.05 7.62 -2.78
N ILE A 30 6.10 6.87 -2.50
CA ILE A 30 6.78 6.73 -1.21
C ILE A 30 8.26 7.00 -1.47
N SER A 31 8.98 7.59 -0.52
CA SER A 31 10.43 7.80 -0.63
C SER A 31 11.19 6.84 0.29
N VAL A 32 12.38 6.43 -0.13
CA VAL A 32 13.30 5.69 0.75
C VAL A 32 13.60 6.55 1.97
N GLY A 33 13.54 5.95 3.16
CA GLY A 33 13.68 6.66 4.43
C GLY A 33 12.38 7.28 4.96
N ASP A 34 11.26 7.20 4.24
CA ASP A 34 9.97 7.62 4.78
C ASP A 34 9.63 6.81 6.04
N ILE A 35 9.05 7.51 7.02
CA ILE A 35 8.52 6.89 8.23
C ILE A 35 7.08 6.45 7.94
N LEU A 36 6.83 5.15 8.06
CA LEU A 36 5.50 4.57 8.07
C LEU A 36 5.02 4.41 9.51
N CYS A 37 3.72 4.55 9.71
CA CYS A 37 3.07 4.42 10.99
C CYS A 37 1.72 3.73 10.86
N ASP A 38 1.17 3.25 11.98
CA ASP A 38 -0.20 2.74 12.01
C ASP A 38 -1.24 3.88 11.99
N LYS A 39 -2.51 3.49 11.89
CA LYS A 39 -3.67 4.40 11.84
C LYS A 39 -3.78 5.34 13.05
N ASP A 40 -3.15 4.97 14.17
CA ASP A 40 -3.15 5.75 15.42
C ASP A 40 -1.85 6.58 15.55
N GLY A 41 -0.81 6.25 14.78
CA GLY A 41 0.45 7.00 14.72
C GLY A 41 1.47 6.62 15.78
N GLU A 42 1.23 5.52 16.49
CA GLU A 42 2.05 5.02 17.59
C GLU A 42 3.21 4.16 17.08
N ASN A 43 2.92 3.24 16.15
CA ASN A 43 3.89 2.25 15.68
C ASN A 43 4.67 2.77 14.48
N LYS A 44 5.88 3.31 14.70
CA LYS A 44 6.68 3.97 13.65
C LYS A 44 7.85 3.11 13.17
N VAL A 45 8.00 3.00 11.85
CA VAL A 45 9.06 2.22 11.19
C VAL A 45 9.56 2.93 9.94
N VAL A 46 10.83 2.75 9.60
CA VAL A 46 11.44 3.35 8.40
C VAL A 46 11.40 2.34 7.26
N ILE A 47 11.03 2.79 6.05
CA ILE A 47 11.14 1.99 4.82
C ILE A 47 12.51 2.17 4.16
N ASP A 48 13.11 1.07 3.72
CA ASP A 48 14.38 1.08 3.00
C ASP A 48 14.21 1.04 1.47
N SER A 49 15.34 1.02 0.74
CA SER A 49 15.38 0.98 -0.73
C SER A 49 14.81 -0.30 -1.32
N ASP A 50 14.78 -1.39 -0.56
CA ASP A 50 14.26 -2.69 -0.99
C ASP A 50 12.76 -2.83 -0.69
N GLY A 51 12.13 -1.78 -0.12
CA GLY A 51 10.73 -1.80 0.27
C GLY A 51 10.46 -2.58 1.56
N LEU A 52 11.49 -2.80 2.38
CA LEU A 52 11.38 -3.47 3.66
C LEU A 52 11.32 -2.45 4.80
N LEU A 53 10.65 -2.83 5.88
CA LEU A 53 10.49 -2.04 7.09
C LEU A 53 11.42 -2.53 8.18
N GLN A 54 12.17 -1.61 8.79
CA GLN A 54 13.06 -1.91 9.89
C GLN A 54 12.26 -2.02 11.20
N ILE A 55 12.24 -3.20 11.82
CA ILE A 55 11.66 -3.43 13.16
C ILE A 55 12.74 -4.06 14.05
N GLY A 56 13.26 -3.27 14.98
CA GLY A 56 14.42 -3.67 15.79
C GLY A 56 15.62 -3.94 14.87
N ASN A 57 16.13 -5.17 14.88
CA ASN A 57 17.26 -5.61 14.04
C ASN A 57 16.83 -6.36 12.76
N GLU A 58 15.52 -6.47 12.49
CA GLU A 58 15.01 -7.21 11.35
C GLU A 58 14.48 -6.29 10.26
N LYS A 59 14.62 -6.72 9.00
CA LYS A 59 13.99 -6.13 7.83
C LYS A 59 12.84 -7.02 7.37
N LEU A 60 11.62 -6.49 7.38
CA LEU A 60 10.41 -7.26 7.10
C LEU A 60 9.58 -6.58 6.01
N SER A 61 8.87 -7.36 5.19
CA SER A 61 7.88 -6.79 4.27
C SER A 61 6.75 -6.10 5.05
N ILE A 62 6.01 -5.21 4.41
CA ILE A 62 4.87 -4.49 5.03
C ILE A 62 3.85 -5.42 5.71
N HIS A 63 3.69 -6.64 5.18
CA HIS A 63 2.78 -7.67 5.70
C HIS A 63 3.35 -8.36 6.94
N LYS A 64 4.62 -8.79 6.90
CA LYS A 64 5.27 -9.43 8.04
C LYS A 64 5.50 -8.44 9.19
N ALA A 65 5.84 -7.19 8.85
CA ALA A 65 6.04 -6.12 9.81
C ALA A 65 4.76 -5.81 10.62
N SER A 66 3.63 -5.61 9.93
CA SER A 66 2.34 -5.38 10.60
C SER A 66 1.85 -6.61 11.37
N ALA A 67 2.05 -7.82 10.83
CA ALA A 67 1.73 -9.05 11.54
C ALA A 67 2.53 -9.18 12.85
N LYS A 68 3.83 -8.86 12.82
CA LYS A 68 4.69 -8.88 14.00
C LYS A 68 4.23 -7.90 15.08
N ILE A 69 3.90 -6.67 14.71
CA ILE A 69 3.39 -5.64 15.66
C ILE A 69 2.08 -6.11 16.30
N LEU A 70 1.19 -6.71 15.51
CA LEU A 70 -0.11 -7.21 15.98
C LEU A 70 -0.05 -8.59 16.64
N ASN A 71 1.14 -9.19 16.76
CA ASN A 71 1.33 -10.57 17.24
C ASN A 71 0.47 -11.61 16.49
N LYS A 72 0.46 -11.52 15.16
CA LYS A 72 -0.27 -12.41 14.24
C LYS A 72 0.71 -13.14 13.30
N GLN A 73 0.28 -14.27 12.73
CA GLN A 73 1.07 -15.01 11.74
C GLN A 73 1.16 -14.26 10.40
N ASN A 74 0.06 -13.60 9.99
CA ASN A 74 -0.03 -12.81 8.77
C ASN A 74 -0.97 -11.60 9.00
N HIS A 75 -0.83 -10.58 8.16
CA HIS A 75 -1.68 -9.40 8.19
C HIS A 75 -1.63 -8.66 6.85
N ASN A 76 -2.71 -7.94 6.51
CA ASN A 76 -2.69 -7.05 5.35
C ASN A 76 -1.92 -5.78 5.69
N GLY A 77 -0.71 -5.63 5.16
CA GLY A 77 0.12 -4.45 5.39
C GLY A 77 -0.38 -3.21 4.67
N TRP A 78 -1.08 -3.36 3.54
CA TRP A 78 -1.56 -2.21 2.77
C TRP A 78 -2.52 -1.33 3.57
N ASP A 79 -3.40 -1.95 4.37
CA ASP A 79 -4.42 -1.23 5.16
C ASP A 79 -3.89 -0.77 6.53
N PHE A 80 -2.73 -1.27 6.93
CA PHE A 80 -2.15 -0.99 8.23
C PHE A 80 -1.30 0.28 8.24
N TRP A 81 -0.54 0.51 7.17
CA TRP A 81 0.50 1.53 7.14
C TRP A 81 0.05 2.86 6.52
N TYR A 82 0.52 3.94 7.11
CA TYR A 82 0.31 5.32 6.71
C TYR A 82 1.66 6.05 6.70
N LEU A 83 1.86 6.99 5.77
CA LEU A 83 2.99 7.91 5.85
C LEU A 83 2.82 8.81 7.08
N GLU A 84 3.84 8.87 7.94
CA GLU A 84 3.79 9.70 9.16
C GLU A 84 3.60 11.18 8.82
N LYS A 85 4.33 11.68 7.82
CA LYS A 85 4.38 13.10 7.45
C LYS A 85 3.03 13.72 7.05
N ASN A 86 2.10 12.92 6.52
CA ASN A 86 0.84 13.44 5.98
C ASN A 86 -0.37 12.52 6.22
N ARG A 87 -0.19 11.47 7.04
CA ARG A 87 -1.23 10.49 7.39
C ARG A 87 -1.93 9.87 6.17
N LYS A 88 -1.26 9.77 5.02
CA LYS A 88 -1.81 9.09 3.83
C LYS A 88 -1.61 7.60 3.94
N SER A 89 -2.68 6.83 3.74
CA SER A 89 -2.63 5.37 3.66
C SER A 89 -1.75 4.94 2.49
N ILE A 90 -0.92 3.92 2.70
CA ILE A 90 -0.15 3.34 1.58
C ILE A 90 -1.05 2.62 0.57
N ASP A 91 -2.23 2.14 0.99
CA ASP A 91 -3.23 1.59 0.07
C ASP A 91 -3.81 2.66 -0.85
N ASP A 92 -4.07 3.86 -0.33
CA ASP A 92 -4.56 4.98 -1.18
C ASP A 92 -3.50 5.41 -2.19
N LEU A 93 -2.22 5.39 -1.80
CA LEU A 93 -1.10 5.61 -2.72
C LEU A 93 -1.04 4.52 -3.79
N ARG A 94 -1.26 3.25 -3.41
CA ARG A 94 -1.35 2.12 -4.34
C ARG A 94 -2.52 2.27 -5.33
N LYS A 95 -3.69 2.72 -4.87
CA LYS A 95 -4.83 3.01 -5.75
C LYS A 95 -4.51 4.12 -6.74
N LYS A 96 -3.88 5.20 -6.26
CA LYS A 96 -3.45 6.31 -7.12
C LYS A 96 -2.42 5.86 -8.17
N TYR A 97 -1.49 4.98 -7.80
CA TYR A 97 -0.55 4.37 -8.73
C TYR A 97 -1.27 3.55 -9.80
N ARG A 98 -2.23 2.69 -9.42
CA ARG A 98 -3.02 1.90 -10.37
C ARG A 98 -3.75 2.79 -11.37
N GLU A 99 -4.35 3.88 -10.90
CA GLU A 99 -5.04 4.82 -11.78
C GLU A 99 -4.08 5.50 -12.75
N LYS A 100 -2.96 6.03 -12.25
CA LYS A 100 -2.08 6.89 -13.06
C LYS A 100 -1.09 6.14 -13.93
N GLU A 101 -0.52 5.05 -13.41
CA GLU A 101 0.57 4.32 -14.06
C GLU A 101 0.07 3.10 -14.83
N LEU A 102 -1.02 2.47 -14.35
CA LEU A 102 -1.61 1.27 -14.97
C LEU A 102 -2.93 1.55 -15.68
N ASN A 103 -3.39 2.80 -15.66
CA ASN A 103 -4.66 3.23 -16.24
C ASN A 103 -5.88 2.40 -15.74
N PHE A 104 -5.79 1.90 -14.50
CA PHE A 104 -6.82 1.08 -13.86
C PHE A 104 -7.64 1.92 -12.87
N ARG A 105 -8.94 2.08 -13.15
CA ARG A 105 -9.88 2.76 -12.26
C ARG A 105 -10.82 1.77 -11.61
N GLU A 106 -10.79 1.73 -10.29
CA GLU A 106 -11.79 1.05 -9.47
C GLU A 106 -13.00 1.98 -9.35
N TYR A 107 -14.11 1.63 -10.01
CA TYR A 107 -15.36 2.37 -9.87
C TYR A 107 -16.10 1.80 -8.66
N SER A 108 -16.18 2.57 -7.58
CA SER A 108 -17.13 2.26 -6.50
C SER A 108 -18.52 2.68 -6.93
N ILE A 109 -19.49 1.77 -6.80
CA ILE A 109 -20.92 1.99 -7.03
C ILE A 109 -21.50 2.80 -5.87
#